data_AF-A0A495UNK9-F1
#
_entry.id   AF-A0A495UNK9-F1
#
_cell.length_a   1.000
_cell.length_b   1.000
_cell.length_c   1.000
_cell.angle_alpha   90.00
_cell.angle_beta   90.00
_cell.angle_gamma   90.00
#
_symmetry.space_group_name_H-M   'P 1'
#
loop_
_entity.id
_entity.type
_entity.pdbx_description
1 polymer ?
#
loop_
_entity_poly.entity_id
_entity_poly.type
_entity_poly.pdbx_seq_one_letter_code
_entity_poly.pdbx_strand_id
1 'polypeptide(L)'
;MTAADVPLGHRPPMLDEKPETLFEWLSQQNLVGSGGTMDIPAVDLTSPELLDGASLALAAPTSRRHRTTPLTTKQRKELKERLGKVSPSGVSPEAVWQAVKKPKIAVRTLDWKKLPADAMAFYRPFHYPPFDQWGVYLLVEPLLKYIKRLQTLAQGLNLYSPETLAHLVLFEVFHHEFFHHMAESTATYLEILGAASDTGRPVYLEYRKRARENGFDYPHAPLEEALANAYAHNALGFLARVKAGYKTAVIKTYQAALEGHWRLEPAGYRDAGHYIGGRYVSGGAYLIAQMIGAPDAVDHAPLSCLAKHLMPNGFTALVPKPDIPTYLVGTDAELKQLHAWVPAPNEAYTTLFWPYQTSAIDAYVAQKQAEERAERAAAKAAAAQQARHEGQQDLFG
;
A
#
# COMPACT_ATOMS: atom_id res chain seq x y z
N MET A 1 -11.38 -23.42 -37.44
CA MET A 1 -12.40 -23.23 -36.40
C MET A 1 -12.63 -21.74 -36.26
N THR A 2 -13.85 -21.27 -36.49
CA THR A 2 -14.24 -19.87 -36.28
C THR A 2 -14.45 -19.64 -34.79
N ALA A 3 -14.26 -18.41 -34.30
CA ALA A 3 -14.44 -18.06 -32.89
C ALA A 3 -15.89 -18.27 -32.35
N ALA A 4 -16.80 -18.75 -33.19
CA ALA A 4 -18.21 -18.96 -32.89
C ALA A 4 -18.53 -20.36 -32.32
N ASP A 5 -17.62 -21.34 -32.45
CA ASP A 5 -17.89 -22.75 -32.10
C ASP A 5 -17.24 -23.24 -30.80
N VAL A 6 -16.69 -22.34 -29.98
CA VAL A 6 -16.22 -22.73 -28.63
C VAL A 6 -17.46 -22.90 -27.74
N PRO A 7 -17.73 -24.11 -27.21
CA PRO A 7 -18.88 -24.35 -26.35
C PRO A 7 -18.93 -23.31 -25.23
N LEU A 8 -20.06 -22.62 -25.08
CA LEU A 8 -20.30 -21.59 -24.08
C LEU A 8 -20.03 -22.04 -22.63
N GLY A 9 -19.89 -23.35 -22.38
CA GLY A 9 -19.59 -23.92 -21.07
C GLY A 9 -18.22 -23.59 -20.48
N HIS A 10 -17.27 -23.06 -21.27
CA HIS A 10 -15.92 -22.71 -20.79
C HIS A 10 -15.69 -21.20 -20.63
N ARG A 11 -16.67 -20.35 -20.96
CA ARG A 11 -16.52 -18.92 -20.71
C ARG A 11 -16.84 -18.66 -19.24
N PRO A 12 -15.95 -18.02 -18.47
CA PRO A 12 -16.31 -17.58 -17.14
C PRO A 12 -17.54 -16.66 -17.25
N PRO A 13 -18.50 -16.73 -16.32
CA PRO A 13 -19.68 -15.88 -16.29
C PRO A 13 -19.33 -14.44 -15.86
N MET A 14 -18.26 -13.88 -16.43
CA MET A 14 -17.79 -12.50 -16.23
C MET A 14 -18.76 -11.45 -16.82
N LEU A 15 -19.94 -11.85 -17.27
CA LEU A 15 -20.88 -11.00 -18.01
C LEU A 15 -21.87 -10.24 -17.14
N ASP A 16 -22.05 -10.61 -15.87
CA ASP A 16 -23.03 -9.95 -14.98
C ASP A 16 -22.40 -9.04 -13.92
N GLU A 17 -21.07 -8.87 -13.95
CA GLU A 17 -20.26 -8.03 -13.04
C GLU A 17 -20.41 -8.36 -11.54
N LYS A 18 -21.05 -9.48 -11.18
CA LYS A 18 -21.30 -9.87 -9.80
C LYS A 18 -20.18 -10.78 -9.27
N PRO A 19 -19.52 -10.42 -8.15
CA PRO A 19 -18.51 -11.29 -7.53
C PRO A 19 -19.05 -12.67 -7.15
N GLU A 20 -20.32 -12.77 -6.76
CA GLU A 20 -20.96 -14.03 -6.37
C GLU A 20 -20.94 -15.04 -7.52
N THR A 21 -21.19 -14.57 -8.74
CA THR A 21 -21.19 -15.37 -9.96
C THR A 21 -19.79 -15.90 -10.29
N LEU A 22 -18.74 -15.10 -10.02
CA LEU A 22 -17.35 -15.56 -10.10
C LEU A 22 -17.05 -16.63 -9.06
N PHE A 23 -17.48 -16.46 -7.82
CA PHE A 23 -17.22 -17.42 -6.74
C PHE A 23 -17.90 -18.77 -6.99
N GLU A 24 -19.14 -18.76 -7.47
CA GLU A 24 -19.84 -19.96 -7.91
C GLU A 24 -19.08 -20.68 -9.03
N TRP A 25 -18.59 -19.93 -10.02
CA TRP A 25 -17.79 -20.49 -11.11
C TRP A 25 -16.48 -21.11 -10.61
N LEU A 26 -15.72 -20.41 -9.76
CA LEU A 26 -14.50 -20.95 -9.16
C LEU A 26 -14.78 -22.25 -8.41
N SER A 27 -15.89 -22.30 -7.67
CA SER A 27 -16.32 -23.51 -6.97
C SER A 27 -16.65 -24.66 -7.94
N GLN A 28 -17.38 -24.39 -9.02
CA GLN A 28 -17.74 -25.40 -10.04
C GLN A 28 -16.51 -25.96 -10.76
N GLN A 29 -15.48 -25.13 -10.94
CA GLN A 29 -14.21 -25.53 -11.56
C GLN A 29 -13.23 -26.19 -10.58
N ASN A 30 -13.62 -26.41 -9.31
CA ASN A 30 -12.74 -26.92 -8.25
C ASN A 30 -11.48 -26.07 -8.04
N LEU A 31 -11.61 -24.74 -8.19
CA LEU A 31 -10.54 -23.76 -8.00
C LEU A 31 -10.51 -23.16 -6.58
N VAL A 32 -11.44 -23.57 -5.71
CA VAL A 32 -11.54 -23.16 -4.30
C VAL A 32 -11.09 -24.29 -3.37
N GLY A 33 -10.63 -23.94 -2.17
CA GLY A 33 -10.15 -24.91 -1.17
C GLY A 33 -10.65 -24.60 0.23
N SER A 34 -10.51 -25.53 1.18
CA SER A 34 -10.81 -25.22 2.58
C SER A 34 -9.81 -24.20 3.14
N GLY A 35 -10.28 -23.17 3.84
CA GLY A 35 -9.45 -22.12 4.41
C GLY A 35 -8.55 -22.59 5.56
N GLY A 36 -8.78 -23.80 6.05
CA GLY A 36 -8.05 -24.39 7.16
C GLY A 36 -8.16 -23.51 8.40
N THR A 37 -7.04 -22.90 8.78
CA THR A 37 -6.89 -21.99 9.93
C THR A 37 -7.80 -20.76 9.91
N MET A 38 -8.28 -20.36 8.74
CA MET A 38 -9.21 -19.24 8.57
C MET A 38 -10.66 -19.60 8.92
N ASP A 39 -10.96 -20.90 9.07
CA ASP A 39 -12.30 -21.45 9.32
C ASP A 39 -12.42 -22.11 10.70
N ILE A 40 -11.46 -21.86 11.61
CA ILE A 40 -11.50 -22.45 12.95
C ILE A 40 -12.69 -21.86 13.73
N PRO A 41 -13.59 -22.71 14.30
CA PRO A 41 -14.64 -22.23 15.20
C PRO A 41 -14.02 -21.46 16.38
N ALA A 42 -14.78 -20.49 16.91
CA ALA A 42 -14.32 -19.57 17.97
C ALA A 42 -13.32 -20.20 18.95
N VAL A 43 -12.05 -19.81 18.81
CA VAL A 43 -10.99 -20.25 19.70
C VAL A 43 -11.20 -19.60 21.05
N ASP A 44 -11.08 -20.38 22.13
CA ASP A 44 -11.04 -19.87 23.49
C ASP A 44 -9.78 -18.99 23.68
N LEU A 45 -9.98 -17.67 23.64
CA LEU A 45 -8.94 -16.65 23.78
C LEU A 45 -8.27 -16.65 25.16
N THR A 46 -8.73 -17.47 26.10
CA THR A 46 -8.10 -17.63 27.42
C THR A 46 -7.00 -18.70 27.44
N SER A 47 -6.85 -19.49 26.37
CA SER A 47 -5.81 -20.52 26.28
C SER A 47 -4.43 -19.90 25.96
N PRO A 48 -3.40 -20.16 26.78
CA PRO A 48 -2.05 -19.61 26.58
C PRO A 48 -1.27 -20.22 25.39
N GLU A 49 -1.83 -21.21 24.70
CA GLU A 49 -1.14 -21.99 23.65
C GLU A 49 -1.31 -21.42 22.22
N LEU A 50 -2.08 -20.35 22.03
CA LEU A 50 -2.62 -19.95 20.71
C LEU A 50 -2.01 -18.68 20.09
N LEU A 51 -0.77 -18.35 20.44
CA LEU A 51 0.00 -17.29 19.78
C LEU A 51 0.96 -17.82 18.72
N ASP A 52 0.57 -18.86 17.97
CA ASP A 52 1.08 -19.02 16.61
C ASP A 52 0.17 -18.21 15.67
N GLY A 53 0.76 -17.47 14.73
CA GLY A 53 0.00 -16.61 13.81
C GLY A 53 -0.95 -17.37 12.89
N ALA A 54 -1.02 -18.70 13.00
CA ALA A 54 -1.92 -19.54 12.24
C ALA A 54 -3.29 -19.67 12.93
N SER A 55 -3.45 -19.33 14.21
CA SER A 55 -4.66 -19.72 14.97
C SER A 55 -5.61 -18.58 15.36
N LEU A 56 -5.48 -17.40 14.74
CA LEU A 56 -6.51 -16.37 14.88
C LEU A 56 -7.81 -16.85 14.22
N ALA A 57 -8.79 -17.26 15.04
CA ALA A 57 -10.19 -17.26 14.63
C ALA A 57 -10.58 -15.81 14.31
N LEU A 58 -10.37 -15.42 13.06
CA LEU A 58 -10.61 -14.08 12.56
C LEU A 58 -12.11 -13.85 12.45
N ALA A 59 -12.65 -13.29 13.52
CA ALA A 59 -13.97 -12.72 13.63
C ALA A 59 -15.11 -13.73 13.47
N ALA A 60 -15.60 -14.25 14.61
CA ALA A 60 -17.02 -14.50 14.73
C ALA A 60 -17.81 -13.29 14.16
N PRO A 61 -18.96 -13.49 13.48
CA PRO A 61 -19.74 -12.43 12.83
C PRO A 61 -20.12 -11.23 13.73
N THR A 62 -19.87 -11.30 15.03
CA THR A 62 -20.23 -10.31 16.06
C THR A 62 -19.31 -9.08 16.14
N SER A 63 -18.14 -9.07 15.48
CA SER A 63 -17.23 -7.90 15.40
C SER A 63 -17.19 -7.21 14.02
N ARG A 64 -17.92 -7.71 13.01
CA ARG A 64 -18.08 -7.08 11.69
C ARG A 64 -19.07 -5.91 11.73
N ARG A 65 -18.73 -4.84 12.44
CA ARG A 65 -19.73 -3.81 12.73
C ARG A 65 -19.93 -2.83 11.58
N HIS A 66 -18.89 -2.50 10.79
CA HIS A 66 -19.01 -1.52 9.71
C HIS A 66 -18.16 -1.87 8.48
N ARG A 67 -18.78 -2.35 7.40
CA ARG A 67 -18.19 -2.21 6.05
C ARG A 67 -18.07 -0.71 5.79
N THR A 68 -16.86 -0.22 5.57
CA THR A 68 -16.68 1.20 5.26
C THR A 68 -17.22 1.48 3.87
N THR A 69 -18.21 2.35 3.77
CA THR A 69 -18.74 2.80 2.48
C THR A 69 -18.03 4.07 2.03
N PRO A 70 -17.79 4.24 0.72
CA PRO A 70 -17.28 5.50 0.20
C PRO A 70 -18.23 6.65 0.49
N LEU A 71 -17.67 7.77 0.93
CA LEU A 71 -18.39 9.03 1.05
C LEU A 71 -18.82 9.52 -0.34
N THR A 72 -20.03 10.02 -0.42
CA THR A 72 -20.52 10.75 -1.60
C THR A 72 -19.69 12.03 -1.83
N THR A 73 -19.71 12.55 -3.05
CA THR A 73 -19.05 13.84 -3.38
C THR A 73 -19.52 14.98 -2.48
N LYS A 74 -20.82 15.02 -2.15
CA LYS A 74 -21.40 16.01 -1.23
C LYS A 74 -20.81 15.87 0.18
N GLN A 75 -20.81 14.67 0.75
CA GLN A 75 -20.24 14.40 2.08
C GLN A 75 -18.74 14.73 2.13
N ARG A 76 -17.97 14.41 1.09
CA ARG A 76 -16.54 14.79 1.02
C ARG A 76 -16.35 16.30 1.02
N LYS A 77 -17.20 17.04 0.29
CA LYS A 77 -17.14 18.52 0.25
C LYS A 77 -17.47 19.10 1.62
N GLU A 78 -18.56 18.67 2.25
CA GLU A 78 -18.95 19.10 3.59
C GLU A 78 -17.87 18.81 4.63
N LEU A 79 -17.23 17.63 4.54
CA LEU A 79 -16.13 17.27 5.42
C LEU A 79 -14.92 18.19 5.23
N LYS A 80 -14.55 18.51 3.99
CA LYS A 80 -13.48 19.49 3.69
C LYS A 80 -13.84 20.89 4.17
N GLU A 81 -15.08 21.33 4.05
CA GLU A 81 -15.49 22.66 4.52
C GLU A 81 -15.43 22.75 6.05
N ARG A 82 -15.85 21.68 6.74
CA ARG A 82 -15.80 21.58 8.20
C ARG A 82 -14.38 21.54 8.74
N LEU A 83 -13.50 20.74 8.14
CA LEU A 83 -12.13 20.51 8.63
C LEU A 83 -11.07 21.38 7.96
N GLY A 84 -11.39 21.99 6.82
CA GLY A 84 -10.49 22.87 6.05
C GLY A 84 -10.24 24.24 6.68
N LYS A 85 -10.67 24.43 7.93
CA LYS A 85 -10.26 25.55 8.80
C LYS A 85 -9.29 25.10 9.89
N VAL A 86 -9.14 23.79 10.09
CA VAL A 86 -8.26 23.21 11.11
C VAL A 86 -6.90 22.94 10.48
N SER A 87 -5.88 23.62 10.99
CA SER A 87 -4.49 23.33 10.62
C SER A 87 -3.98 22.13 11.41
N PRO A 88 -3.11 21.28 10.82
CA PRO A 88 -2.45 20.19 11.55
C PRO A 88 -1.75 20.71 12.81
N SER A 89 -2.04 20.10 13.96
CA SER A 89 -1.45 20.50 15.24
C SER A 89 0.02 20.06 15.33
N GLY A 90 0.86 20.85 16.02
CA GLY A 90 2.26 20.50 16.28
C GLY A 90 3.18 20.55 15.05
N VAL A 91 2.73 21.10 13.93
CA VAL A 91 3.53 21.19 12.69
C VAL A 91 4.17 22.58 12.56
N SER A 92 5.49 22.62 12.41
CA SER A 92 6.25 23.84 12.15
C SER A 92 6.53 24.00 10.65
N PRO A 93 6.19 25.16 10.02
CA PRO A 93 6.54 25.41 8.62
C PRO A 93 8.03 25.29 8.31
N GLU A 94 8.90 25.66 9.25
CA GLU A 94 10.35 25.51 9.12
C GLU A 94 10.76 24.03 9.08
N ALA A 95 10.21 23.19 9.96
CA ALA A 95 10.48 21.76 9.96
C ALA A 95 10.04 21.10 8.64
N VAL A 96 8.88 21.51 8.13
CA VAL A 96 8.39 21.09 6.81
C VAL A 96 9.34 21.50 5.70
N TRP A 97 9.85 22.74 5.73
CA TRP A 97 10.83 23.21 4.76
C TRP A 97 12.13 22.41 4.80
N GLN A 98 12.68 22.14 5.98
CA GLN A 98 13.86 21.28 6.13
C GLN A 98 13.61 19.86 5.59
N ALA A 99 12.43 19.30 5.85
CA ALA A 99 12.01 18.01 5.31
C ALA A 99 11.88 18.01 3.77
N VAL A 100 11.43 19.11 3.15
CA VAL A 100 11.42 19.27 1.69
C VAL A 100 12.85 19.23 1.14
N LYS A 101 13.81 19.89 1.80
CA LYS A 101 15.20 19.96 1.35
C LYS A 101 15.94 18.63 1.51
N LYS A 102 15.82 17.99 2.68
CA LYS A 102 16.63 16.83 3.07
C LYS A 102 15.81 15.80 3.84
N PRO A 103 14.87 15.09 3.19
CA PRO A 103 13.92 14.20 3.88
C PRO A 103 14.62 13.09 4.68
N LYS A 104 15.69 12.48 4.14
CA LYS A 104 16.45 11.44 4.82
C LYS A 104 17.16 11.94 6.09
N ILE A 105 17.59 13.20 6.10
CA ILE A 105 18.25 13.78 7.28
C ILE A 105 17.22 14.05 8.38
N ALA A 106 16.03 14.53 8.01
CA ALA A 106 14.95 14.83 8.96
C ALA A 106 14.54 13.61 9.80
N VAL A 107 14.66 12.40 9.26
CA VAL A 107 14.26 11.16 9.95
C VAL A 107 15.44 10.29 10.39
N ARG A 108 16.68 10.72 10.15
CA ARG A 108 17.89 9.90 10.41
C ARG A 108 18.03 9.48 11.88
N THR A 109 17.54 10.32 12.79
CA THR A 109 17.64 10.11 14.24
C THR A 109 16.47 9.34 14.82
N LEU A 110 15.46 9.00 14.01
CA LEU A 110 14.32 8.22 14.48
C LEU A 110 14.74 6.76 14.66
N ASP A 111 14.61 6.24 15.88
CA ASP A 111 14.57 4.79 16.13
C ASP A 111 13.20 4.25 15.70
N TRP A 112 12.92 4.38 14.41
CA TRP A 112 11.65 3.98 13.82
C TRP A 112 11.55 2.46 13.81
N LYS A 113 10.84 1.90 14.77
CA LYS A 113 10.58 0.47 14.87
C LYS A 113 9.18 0.19 14.33
N LYS A 114 9.09 -0.01 13.01
CA LYS A 114 7.81 -0.29 12.36
C LYS A 114 7.24 -1.62 12.87
N LEU A 115 5.95 -1.61 13.18
CA LEU A 115 5.19 -2.82 13.41
C LEU A 115 4.92 -3.47 12.04
N PRO A 116 5.19 -4.78 11.85
CA PRO A 116 4.85 -5.50 10.63
C PRO A 116 3.38 -5.31 10.23
N ALA A 117 3.09 -5.35 8.93
CA ALA A 117 1.76 -5.06 8.39
C ALA A 117 0.72 -6.12 8.84
N ASP A 118 1.12 -7.38 8.87
CA ASP A 118 0.38 -8.56 9.36
C ASP A 118 -0.07 -8.45 10.83
N ALA A 119 0.65 -7.67 11.65
CA ALA A 119 0.24 -7.37 13.03
C ALA A 119 -0.85 -6.28 13.13
N MET A 120 -1.14 -5.58 12.02
CA MET A 120 -2.11 -4.48 11.97
C MET A 120 -3.27 -4.74 11.00
N ALA A 121 -3.09 -5.64 10.04
CA ALA A 121 -4.11 -6.00 9.08
C ALA A 121 -3.83 -7.38 8.49
N PHE A 122 -4.81 -7.90 7.77
CA PHE A 122 -4.63 -9.05 6.89
C PHE A 122 -5.65 -8.99 5.76
N TYR A 123 -5.28 -9.57 4.62
CA TYR A 123 -6.20 -9.87 3.53
C TYR A 123 -6.73 -11.30 3.66
N ARG A 124 -8.06 -11.44 3.67
CA ARG A 124 -8.74 -12.74 3.58
C ARG A 124 -9.02 -13.06 2.11
N PRO A 125 -8.39 -14.10 1.54
CA PRO A 125 -8.55 -14.44 0.13
C PRO A 125 -9.95 -14.99 -0.19
N PHE A 126 -10.48 -14.70 -1.37
CA PHE A 126 -11.77 -15.21 -1.84
C PHE A 126 -11.73 -16.65 -2.36
N HIS A 127 -10.55 -17.25 -2.56
CA HIS A 127 -10.46 -18.70 -2.87
C HIS A 127 -10.77 -19.60 -1.67
N TYR A 128 -10.97 -19.03 -0.48
CA TYR A 128 -11.32 -19.76 0.74
C TYR A 128 -12.75 -19.40 1.21
N PRO A 129 -13.68 -20.36 1.27
CA PRO A 129 -15.00 -20.12 1.85
C PRO A 129 -14.86 -19.83 3.34
N PRO A 130 -15.84 -19.18 3.98
CA PRO A 130 -17.03 -18.56 3.38
C PRO A 130 -16.72 -17.33 2.49
N PHE A 131 -17.32 -17.27 1.29
CA PHE A 131 -17.00 -16.27 0.26
C PHE A 131 -17.60 -14.88 0.53
N ASP A 132 -18.43 -14.70 1.54
CA ASP A 132 -18.98 -13.39 1.94
C ASP A 132 -18.06 -12.63 2.91
N GLN A 133 -16.88 -13.18 3.19
CA GLN A 133 -15.93 -12.69 4.21
C GLN A 133 -14.55 -12.42 3.63
N TRP A 134 -14.40 -12.42 2.31
CA TRP A 134 -13.15 -12.00 1.70
C TRP A 134 -12.95 -10.48 1.86
N GLY A 135 -11.71 -10.03 1.76
CA GLY A 135 -11.39 -8.61 1.82
C GLY A 135 -10.30 -8.25 2.81
N VAL A 136 -10.11 -6.96 3.03
CA VAL A 136 -9.07 -6.41 3.90
C VAL A 136 -9.62 -6.17 5.29
N TYR A 137 -8.97 -6.68 6.32
CA TYR A 137 -9.32 -6.50 7.72
C TYR A 137 -8.26 -5.64 8.39
N LEU A 138 -8.64 -4.44 8.82
CA LEU A 138 -7.75 -3.50 9.53
C LEU A 138 -8.01 -3.61 11.04
N LEU A 139 -7.01 -4.08 11.79
CA LEU A 139 -7.07 -4.25 13.24
C LEU A 139 -6.82 -2.90 13.92
N VAL A 140 -7.90 -2.26 14.37
CA VAL A 140 -7.89 -0.86 14.82
C VAL A 140 -7.09 -0.68 16.10
N GLU A 141 -7.15 -1.63 17.04
CA GLU A 141 -6.37 -1.54 18.28
C GLU A 141 -4.84 -1.53 18.03
N PRO A 142 -4.25 -2.54 17.34
CA PRO A 142 -2.84 -2.50 16.96
C PRO A 142 -2.45 -1.24 16.17
N LEU A 143 -3.28 -0.82 15.22
CA LEU A 143 -3.06 0.40 14.44
C LEU A 143 -2.95 1.64 15.35
N LEU A 144 -3.90 1.82 16.27
CA LEU A 144 -3.89 2.96 17.20
C LEU A 144 -2.67 2.93 18.13
N LYS A 145 -2.28 1.75 18.65
CA LYS A 145 -1.07 1.59 19.47
C LYS A 145 0.17 1.99 18.68
N TYR A 146 0.28 1.53 17.44
CA TYR A 146 1.41 1.86 16.56
C TYR A 146 1.47 3.36 16.24
N ILE A 147 0.33 3.99 15.89
CA ILE A 147 0.26 5.43 15.62
C ILE A 147 0.70 6.25 16.85
N LYS A 148 0.25 5.91 18.06
CA LYS A 148 0.67 6.60 19.31
C LYS A 148 2.17 6.48 19.56
N ARG A 149 2.75 5.30 19.29
CA ARG A 149 4.19 5.08 19.38
C ARG A 149 4.94 5.97 18.40
N LEU A 150 4.51 6.03 17.13
CA LEU A 150 5.13 6.88 16.12
C LEU A 150 5.03 8.37 16.48
N GLN A 151 3.90 8.81 17.02
CA GLN A 151 3.73 10.19 17.49
C GLN A 151 4.79 10.54 18.55
N THR A 152 5.01 9.65 19.52
CA THR A 152 6.02 9.85 20.58
C THR A 152 7.42 9.95 19.99
N LEU A 153 7.77 9.04 19.07
CA LEU A 153 9.09 9.02 18.42
C LEU A 153 9.32 10.26 17.54
N ALA A 154 8.28 10.71 16.84
CA ALA A 154 8.37 11.80 15.87
C ALA A 154 8.07 13.19 16.45
N GLN A 155 7.71 13.30 17.74
CA GLN A 155 7.30 14.54 18.37
C GLN A 155 8.34 15.66 18.20
N GLY A 156 9.63 15.35 18.39
CA GLY A 156 10.72 16.32 18.27
C GLY A 156 10.93 16.87 16.84
N LEU A 157 10.36 16.21 15.83
CA LEU A 157 10.47 16.67 14.45
C LEU A 157 9.56 17.85 14.13
N ASN A 158 8.47 18.05 14.90
CA ASN A 158 7.42 19.03 14.60
C ASN A 158 6.95 18.98 13.14
N LEU A 159 6.93 17.78 12.56
CA LEU A 159 6.64 17.54 11.15
C LEU A 159 5.30 16.85 10.94
N TYR A 160 4.90 16.02 11.89
CA TYR A 160 3.69 15.22 11.78
C TYR A 160 2.69 15.59 12.87
N SER A 161 1.44 15.81 12.46
CA SER A 161 0.33 15.78 13.40
C SER A 161 -0.12 14.32 13.65
N PRO A 162 -0.82 14.06 14.78
CA PRO A 162 -1.47 12.78 15.05
C PRO A 162 -2.28 12.22 13.88
N GLU A 163 -3.10 13.08 13.28
CA GLU A 163 -3.97 12.77 12.17
C GLU A 163 -3.16 12.44 10.91
N THR A 164 -2.10 13.19 10.64
CA THR A 164 -1.24 12.96 9.47
C THR A 164 -0.59 11.59 9.54
N LEU A 165 -0.03 11.21 10.70
CA LEU A 165 0.52 9.86 10.91
C LEU A 165 -0.55 8.78 10.76
N ALA A 166 -1.74 8.98 11.34
CA ALA A 166 -2.82 8.01 11.23
C ALA A 166 -3.20 7.73 9.77
N HIS A 167 -3.28 8.77 8.93
CA HIS A 167 -3.57 8.59 7.51
C HIS A 167 -2.43 7.89 6.76
N LEU A 168 -1.16 8.21 7.06
CA LEU A 168 0.00 7.58 6.41
C LEU A 168 0.09 6.09 6.75
N VAL A 169 -0.06 5.73 8.03
CA VAL A 169 -0.06 4.34 8.50
C VAL A 169 -1.24 3.57 7.88
N LEU A 170 -2.45 4.13 7.95
CA LEU A 170 -3.63 3.46 7.41
C LEU A 170 -3.52 3.23 5.89
N PHE A 171 -2.98 4.22 5.16
CA PHE A 171 -2.75 4.10 3.72
C PHE A 171 -1.70 3.05 3.40
N GLU A 172 -0.56 3.04 4.11
CA GLU A 172 0.50 2.04 3.94
C GLU A 172 -0.02 0.63 4.17
N VAL A 173 -0.62 0.38 5.33
CA VAL A 173 -1.09 -0.94 5.75
C VAL A 173 -2.17 -1.45 4.79
N PHE A 174 -3.15 -0.61 4.44
CA PHE A 174 -4.16 -1.01 3.46
C PHE A 174 -3.55 -1.37 2.10
N HIS A 175 -2.58 -0.58 1.60
CA HIS A 175 -1.99 -0.88 0.29
C HIS A 175 -1.12 -2.13 0.30
N HIS A 176 -0.52 -2.46 1.45
CA HIS A 176 0.15 -3.74 1.65
C HIS A 176 -0.86 -4.89 1.47
N GLU A 177 -1.97 -4.87 2.21
CA GLU A 177 -3.01 -5.91 2.09
C GLU A 177 -3.69 -5.94 0.71
N PHE A 178 -3.87 -4.77 0.10
CA PHE A 178 -4.39 -4.65 -1.26
C PHE A 178 -3.48 -5.35 -2.28
N PHE A 179 -2.17 -5.41 -2.04
CA PHE A 179 -1.27 -6.15 -2.93
C PHE A 179 -1.55 -7.66 -2.90
N HIS A 180 -1.85 -8.25 -1.74
CA HIS A 180 -2.25 -9.65 -1.66
C HIS A 180 -3.54 -9.93 -2.45
N HIS A 181 -4.49 -9.00 -2.45
CA HIS A 181 -5.66 -9.09 -3.34
C HIS A 181 -5.29 -9.04 -4.82
N MET A 182 -4.33 -8.18 -5.22
CA MET A 182 -3.84 -8.16 -6.61
C MET A 182 -3.12 -9.47 -6.98
N ALA A 183 -2.35 -10.06 -6.05
CA ALA A 183 -1.69 -11.34 -6.24
C ALA A 183 -2.72 -12.46 -6.44
N GLU A 184 -3.77 -12.50 -5.61
CA GLU A 184 -4.87 -13.44 -5.75
C GLU A 184 -5.63 -13.25 -7.08
N SER A 185 -5.96 -12.00 -7.43
CA SER A 185 -6.66 -11.67 -8.66
C SER A 185 -5.83 -11.99 -9.91
N THR A 186 -4.51 -11.85 -9.82
CA THR A 186 -3.57 -12.30 -10.87
C THR A 186 -3.64 -13.80 -11.04
N ALA A 187 -3.64 -14.56 -9.94
CA ALA A 187 -3.80 -16.01 -10.00
C ALA A 187 -5.17 -16.39 -10.62
N THR A 188 -6.28 -15.79 -10.19
CA THR A 188 -7.60 -16.02 -10.78
C THR A 188 -7.64 -15.73 -12.28
N TYR A 189 -6.97 -14.67 -12.73
CA TYR A 189 -6.89 -14.36 -14.17
C TYR A 189 -6.17 -15.49 -14.94
N LEU A 190 -5.09 -16.03 -14.38
CA LEU A 190 -4.38 -17.18 -14.96
C LEU A 190 -5.22 -18.46 -14.95
N GLU A 191 -6.01 -18.69 -13.90
CA GLU A 191 -6.92 -19.83 -13.80
C GLU A 191 -8.03 -19.75 -14.86
N ILE A 192 -8.60 -18.56 -15.06
CA ILE A 192 -9.57 -18.29 -16.12
C ILE A 192 -8.97 -18.57 -17.51
N LEU A 193 -7.77 -18.07 -17.79
CA LEU A 193 -7.11 -18.30 -19.08
C LEU A 193 -6.76 -19.79 -19.29
N GLY A 194 -6.31 -20.47 -18.24
CA GLY A 194 -6.03 -21.89 -18.26
C GLY A 194 -7.29 -22.71 -18.53
N ALA A 195 -8.38 -22.41 -17.82
CA ALA A 195 -9.68 -23.06 -18.01
C ALA A 195 -10.24 -22.86 -19.43
N ALA A 196 -10.08 -21.67 -20.01
CA ALA A 196 -10.45 -21.39 -21.39
C ALA A 196 -9.59 -22.14 -22.43
N SER A 197 -8.45 -22.69 -22.01
CA SER A 197 -7.50 -23.44 -22.84
C SER A 197 -7.41 -24.91 -22.45
N ASP A 198 -8.42 -25.45 -21.74
CA ASP A 198 -8.47 -26.84 -21.24
C ASP A 198 -7.25 -27.25 -20.37
N THR A 199 -6.60 -26.27 -19.74
CA THR A 199 -5.43 -26.44 -18.86
C THR A 199 -5.68 -25.80 -17.48
N GLY A 200 -6.95 -25.71 -17.09
CA GLY A 200 -7.39 -25.14 -15.81
C GLY A 200 -6.79 -25.90 -14.62
N ARG A 201 -6.31 -25.15 -13.62
CA ARG A 201 -5.78 -25.67 -12.36
C ARG A 201 -5.88 -24.59 -11.29
N PRO A 202 -5.88 -24.92 -9.98
CA PRO A 202 -5.99 -23.95 -8.89
C PRO A 202 -4.66 -23.24 -8.62
N VAL A 203 -4.26 -22.34 -9.52
CA VAL A 203 -2.99 -21.60 -9.47
C VAL A 203 -2.76 -20.95 -8.10
N TYR A 204 -3.78 -20.28 -7.54
CA TYR A 204 -3.64 -19.59 -6.26
C TYR A 204 -3.40 -20.57 -5.10
N LEU A 205 -4.20 -21.63 -5.01
CA LEU A 205 -4.11 -22.62 -3.93
C LEU A 205 -2.80 -23.40 -3.99
N GLU A 206 -2.37 -23.81 -5.20
CA GLU A 206 -1.09 -24.47 -5.40
C GLU A 206 0.07 -23.56 -5.00
N TYR A 207 0.03 -22.28 -5.39
CA TYR A 207 1.02 -21.29 -4.99
C TYR A 207 1.10 -21.14 -3.46
N ARG A 208 -0.03 -20.92 -2.78
CA ARG A 208 -0.08 -20.79 -1.31
C ARG A 208 0.39 -22.06 -0.60
N LYS A 209 0.05 -23.24 -1.13
CA LYS A 209 0.51 -24.52 -0.61
C LYS A 209 2.03 -24.65 -0.71
N ARG A 210 2.61 -24.41 -1.89
CA ARG A 210 4.07 -24.44 -2.09
C ARG A 210 4.79 -23.45 -1.19
N ALA A 211 4.27 -22.22 -1.09
CA ALA A 211 4.82 -21.18 -0.24
C ALA A 211 4.89 -21.61 1.24
N ARG A 212 3.87 -22.34 1.72
CA ARG A 212 3.80 -22.84 3.10
C ARG A 212 4.69 -24.07 3.35
N GLU A 213 4.68 -25.03 2.43
CA GLU A 213 5.35 -26.32 2.63
C GLU A 213 6.85 -26.27 2.36
N ASN A 214 7.26 -25.59 1.29
CA ASN A 214 8.63 -25.62 0.77
C ASN A 214 9.32 -24.26 0.81
N GLY A 215 8.55 -23.18 0.96
CA GLY A 215 9.00 -21.84 0.62
C GLY A 215 9.36 -21.73 -0.86
N PHE A 216 10.10 -20.69 -1.21
CA PHE A 216 10.69 -20.54 -2.54
C PHE A 216 12.20 -20.36 -2.38
N ASP A 217 12.97 -21.06 -3.21
CA ASP A 217 14.40 -20.81 -3.35
C ASP A 217 14.61 -19.51 -4.13
N TYR A 218 14.43 -18.39 -3.43
CA TYR A 218 14.56 -17.06 -3.99
C TYR A 218 15.20 -16.12 -2.95
N PRO A 219 16.17 -15.26 -3.34
CA PRO A 219 16.94 -14.46 -2.39
C PRO A 219 16.11 -13.57 -1.45
N HIS A 220 14.92 -13.16 -1.87
CA HIS A 220 14.01 -12.28 -1.12
C HIS A 220 12.70 -12.99 -0.73
N ALA A 221 12.72 -14.31 -0.51
CA ALA A 221 11.52 -15.06 -0.12
C ALA A 221 11.02 -14.69 1.31
N PRO A 222 9.70 -14.61 1.53
CA PRO A 222 8.63 -14.59 0.54
C PRO A 222 8.61 -13.30 -0.30
N LEU A 223 8.70 -13.45 -1.63
CA LEU A 223 8.77 -12.34 -2.59
C LEU A 223 7.50 -11.47 -2.57
N GLU A 224 6.34 -12.09 -2.32
CA GLU A 224 5.05 -11.40 -2.24
C GLU A 224 5.06 -10.29 -1.18
N GLU A 225 5.64 -10.54 0.00
CA GLU A 225 5.73 -9.57 1.10
C GLU A 225 6.63 -8.37 0.74
N ALA A 226 7.76 -8.64 0.07
CA ALA A 226 8.68 -7.60 -0.41
C ALA A 226 7.97 -6.67 -1.40
N LEU A 227 7.20 -7.27 -2.32
CA LEU A 227 6.43 -6.54 -3.32
C LEU A 227 5.24 -5.81 -2.72
N ALA A 228 4.57 -6.35 -1.70
CA ALA A 228 3.51 -5.68 -0.97
C ALA A 228 4.01 -4.40 -0.28
N ASN A 229 5.12 -4.48 0.44
CA ASN A 229 5.79 -3.31 1.04
C ASN A 229 6.23 -2.30 -0.03
N ALA A 230 6.82 -2.77 -1.13
CA ALA A 230 7.26 -1.90 -2.23
C ALA A 230 6.06 -1.21 -2.92
N TYR A 231 4.94 -1.92 -3.10
CA TYR A 231 3.71 -1.38 -3.66
C TYR A 231 3.13 -0.28 -2.78
N ALA A 232 2.98 -0.53 -1.48
CA ALA A 232 2.51 0.48 -0.52
C ALA A 232 3.40 1.73 -0.53
N HIS A 233 4.73 1.53 -0.55
CA HIS A 233 5.69 2.61 -0.67
C HIS A 233 5.53 3.41 -1.98
N ASN A 234 5.39 2.74 -3.12
CA ASN A 234 5.28 3.39 -4.42
C ASN A 234 3.94 4.11 -4.59
N ALA A 235 2.86 3.57 -4.02
CA ALA A 235 1.54 4.20 -3.96
C ALA A 235 1.58 5.53 -3.18
N LEU A 236 2.25 5.56 -2.02
CA LEU A 236 2.51 6.81 -1.29
C LEU A 236 3.27 7.82 -2.15
N GLY A 237 4.36 7.37 -2.77
CA GLY A 237 5.25 8.20 -3.59
C GLY A 237 4.55 8.80 -4.81
N PHE A 238 3.57 8.11 -5.40
CA PHE A 238 2.77 8.65 -6.50
C PHE A 238 1.96 9.88 -6.09
N LEU A 239 1.30 9.80 -4.93
CA LEU A 239 0.45 10.88 -4.41
C LEU A 239 1.25 12.11 -3.96
N ALA A 240 2.55 11.96 -3.71
CA ALA A 240 3.48 13.05 -3.42
C ALA A 240 3.94 13.84 -4.67
N ARG A 241 3.61 13.40 -5.91
CA ARG A 241 4.13 14.04 -7.13
C ARG A 241 3.32 15.25 -7.61
N VAL A 242 2.11 15.45 -7.09
CA VAL A 242 1.17 16.43 -7.65
C VAL A 242 1.61 17.88 -7.39
N LYS A 243 2.05 18.20 -6.16
CA LYS A 243 2.46 19.56 -5.79
C LYS A 243 3.47 19.54 -4.64
N ALA A 244 4.56 20.29 -4.76
CA ALA A 244 5.48 20.50 -3.63
C ALA A 244 4.76 21.29 -2.51
N GLY A 245 4.92 20.85 -1.27
CA GLY A 245 4.22 21.40 -0.10
C GLY A 245 4.30 20.47 1.10
N TYR A 246 3.46 20.71 2.10
CA TYR A 246 3.36 19.91 3.32
C TYR A 246 3.19 18.42 3.00
N LYS A 247 2.23 18.10 2.13
CA LYS A 247 1.92 16.71 1.72
C LYS A 247 3.15 15.96 1.22
N THR A 248 3.89 16.60 0.33
CA THR A 248 5.07 16.02 -0.28
C THR A 248 6.21 15.85 0.73
N ALA A 249 6.37 16.80 1.66
CA ALA A 249 7.37 16.73 2.71
C ALA A 249 7.13 15.55 3.66
N VAL A 250 5.89 15.42 4.17
CA VAL A 250 5.54 14.36 5.13
C VAL A 250 5.59 12.97 4.50
N ILE A 251 5.15 12.82 3.24
CA ILE A 251 5.23 11.53 2.55
C ILE A 251 6.69 11.13 2.33
N LYS A 252 7.53 12.04 1.81
CA LYS A 252 8.94 11.71 1.52
C LYS A 252 9.74 11.38 2.77
N THR A 253 9.47 12.06 3.88
CA THR A 253 10.10 11.75 5.17
C THR A 253 9.59 10.44 5.74
N TYR A 254 8.28 10.15 5.63
CA TYR A 254 7.71 8.87 6.04
C TYR A 254 8.32 7.71 5.23
N GLN A 255 8.38 7.84 3.90
CA GLN A 255 9.05 6.89 3.01
C GLN A 255 10.52 6.69 3.39
N ALA A 256 11.26 7.78 3.65
CA ALA A 256 12.65 7.68 4.10
C ALA A 256 12.79 6.95 5.45
N ALA A 257 11.83 7.10 6.36
CA ALA A 257 11.82 6.37 7.62
C ALA A 257 11.54 4.86 7.41
N LEU A 258 10.58 4.52 6.53
CA LEU A 258 10.30 3.13 6.14
C LEU A 258 11.53 2.46 5.51
N GLU A 259 12.16 3.12 4.54
CA GLU A 259 13.37 2.63 3.87
C GLU A 259 14.50 2.29 4.87
N GLY A 260 14.66 3.12 5.90
CA GLY A 260 15.68 2.92 6.94
C GLY A 260 15.41 1.71 7.85
N HIS A 261 14.14 1.32 7.98
CA HIS A 261 13.69 0.24 8.84
C HIS A 261 13.58 -1.11 8.14
N TRP A 262 13.34 -1.18 6.82
CA TRP A 262 13.11 -2.47 6.14
C TRP A 262 14.16 -3.55 6.47
N ARG A 263 15.44 -3.20 6.54
CA ARG A 263 16.51 -4.14 6.94
C ARG A 263 16.34 -4.81 8.32
N LEU A 264 15.48 -4.26 9.17
CA LEU A 264 15.15 -4.77 10.51
C LEU A 264 13.86 -5.62 10.51
N GLU A 265 13.13 -5.66 9.40
CA GLU A 265 11.94 -6.50 9.24
C GLU A 265 12.34 -7.99 9.02
N PRO A 266 11.42 -8.93 9.26
CA PRO A 266 11.66 -10.35 8.99
C PRO A 266 11.96 -10.63 7.50
N ALA A 267 12.34 -11.87 7.20
CA ALA A 267 12.56 -12.30 5.82
C ALA A 267 11.29 -12.09 4.97
N GLY A 268 11.45 -11.79 3.69
CA GLY A 268 10.37 -11.36 2.79
C GLY A 268 10.07 -9.88 2.89
N TYR A 269 9.89 -9.32 4.09
CA TYR A 269 9.57 -7.91 4.25
C TYR A 269 10.76 -6.98 4.00
N ARG A 270 11.95 -7.41 4.41
CA ARG A 270 13.16 -6.57 4.47
C ARG A 270 13.72 -6.12 3.12
N ASP A 271 13.34 -6.81 2.05
CA ASP A 271 13.89 -6.61 0.71
C ASP A 271 13.02 -5.70 -0.17
N ALA A 272 12.01 -5.05 0.40
CA ALA A 272 11.13 -4.12 -0.32
C ALA A 272 11.91 -3.01 -1.06
N GLY A 273 13.03 -2.54 -0.49
CA GLY A 273 13.93 -1.57 -1.12
C GLY A 273 14.58 -2.06 -2.42
N HIS A 274 14.63 -3.38 -2.64
CA HIS A 274 15.05 -3.93 -3.92
C HIS A 274 14.03 -3.64 -5.03
N TYR A 275 12.75 -3.61 -4.70
CA TYR A 275 11.61 -3.55 -5.63
C TYR A 275 10.98 -2.16 -5.76
N ILE A 276 11.46 -1.15 -5.06
CA ILE A 276 11.04 0.23 -5.36
C ILE A 276 11.58 0.67 -6.73
N GLY A 277 10.74 1.34 -7.52
CA GLY A 277 11.12 1.84 -8.85
C GLY A 277 11.16 0.78 -9.96
N GLY A 278 12.25 0.71 -10.72
CA GLY A 278 12.33 -0.04 -11.99
C GLY A 278 12.28 -1.56 -11.85
N ARG A 279 12.67 -2.11 -10.70
CA ARG A 279 12.70 -3.56 -10.44
C ARG A 279 11.37 -4.14 -9.97
N TYR A 280 10.37 -3.30 -9.73
CA TYR A 280 9.04 -3.76 -9.33
C TYR A 280 8.42 -4.72 -10.35
N VAL A 281 8.50 -4.37 -11.64
CA VAL A 281 7.91 -5.18 -12.73
C VAL A 281 8.61 -6.53 -12.85
N SER A 282 9.94 -6.57 -12.77
CA SER A 282 10.68 -7.83 -12.76
C SER A 282 10.32 -8.68 -11.55
N GLY A 283 10.15 -8.08 -10.36
CA GLY A 283 9.68 -8.79 -9.18
C GLY A 283 8.29 -9.38 -9.37
N GLY A 284 7.34 -8.62 -9.94
CA GLY A 284 6.02 -9.13 -10.30
C GLY A 284 6.09 -10.29 -11.32
N ALA A 285 7.00 -10.23 -12.29
CA ALA A 285 7.23 -11.33 -13.23
C ALA A 285 7.73 -12.61 -12.54
N TYR A 286 8.67 -12.48 -11.59
CA TYR A 286 9.12 -13.59 -10.75
C TYR A 286 7.99 -14.15 -9.88
N LEU A 287 7.14 -13.29 -9.30
CA LEU A 287 5.99 -13.73 -8.51
C LEU A 287 5.00 -14.53 -9.37
N ILE A 288 4.72 -14.07 -10.59
CA ILE A 288 3.89 -14.83 -11.54
C ILE A 288 4.54 -16.17 -11.89
N ALA A 289 5.87 -16.20 -12.13
CA ALA A 289 6.61 -17.44 -12.37
C ALA A 289 6.47 -18.43 -11.20
N GLN A 290 6.55 -17.94 -9.95
CA GLN A 290 6.32 -18.73 -8.74
C GLN A 290 4.88 -19.24 -8.65
N MET A 291 3.88 -18.42 -9.02
CA MET A 291 2.46 -18.82 -9.06
C MET A 291 2.24 -19.97 -10.06
N ILE A 292 2.82 -19.86 -11.26
CA ILE A 292 2.65 -20.88 -12.29
C ILE A 292 3.55 -22.11 -12.09
N GLY A 293 4.44 -22.11 -11.10
CA GLY A 293 5.33 -23.25 -10.83
C GLY A 293 6.45 -23.40 -11.86
N ALA A 294 6.85 -22.30 -12.50
CA ALA A 294 7.91 -22.26 -13.49
C ALA A 294 8.95 -21.19 -13.13
N PRO A 295 9.64 -21.30 -11.97
CA PRO A 295 10.55 -20.27 -11.46
C PRO A 295 11.76 -20.03 -12.37
N ASP A 296 12.11 -20.97 -13.25
CA ASP A 296 13.18 -20.84 -14.24
C ASP A 296 12.69 -20.25 -15.59
N ALA A 297 11.37 -20.20 -15.81
CA ALA A 297 10.77 -19.71 -17.06
C ALA A 297 10.70 -18.18 -17.13
N VAL A 298 11.66 -17.51 -16.49
CA VAL A 298 11.77 -16.06 -16.41
C VAL A 298 12.34 -15.53 -17.73
N ASP A 299 11.73 -15.92 -18.85
CA ASP A 299 11.80 -15.05 -20.01
C ASP A 299 11.16 -13.73 -19.59
N HIS A 300 12.03 -12.74 -19.40
CA HIS A 300 11.66 -11.49 -18.78
C HIS A 300 10.59 -10.77 -19.58
N ALA A 301 10.49 -10.95 -20.90
CA ALA A 301 9.62 -10.10 -21.70
C ALA A 301 8.11 -10.42 -21.54
N PRO A 302 7.63 -11.66 -21.75
CA PRO A 302 6.20 -11.95 -21.63
C PRO A 302 5.67 -11.78 -20.20
N LEU A 303 6.40 -12.31 -19.21
CA LEU A 303 5.99 -12.21 -17.81
C LEU A 303 6.08 -10.78 -17.26
N SER A 304 7.06 -9.97 -17.68
CA SER A 304 7.09 -8.54 -17.31
C SER A 304 5.96 -7.76 -17.96
N CYS A 305 5.59 -8.11 -19.20
CA CYS A 305 4.44 -7.50 -19.87
C CYS A 305 3.17 -7.79 -19.05
N LEU A 306 2.96 -9.05 -18.66
CA LEU A 306 1.82 -9.44 -17.85
C LEU A 306 1.83 -8.77 -16.47
N ALA A 307 2.97 -8.81 -15.76
CA ALA A 307 3.15 -8.20 -14.46
C ALA A 307 2.85 -6.70 -14.48
N LYS A 308 3.26 -5.97 -15.52
CA LYS A 308 2.98 -4.54 -15.67
C LYS A 308 1.48 -4.21 -15.71
N HIS A 309 0.66 -5.11 -16.24
CA HIS A 309 -0.79 -4.92 -16.38
C HIS A 309 -1.57 -5.45 -15.17
N LEU A 310 -1.18 -6.60 -14.61
CA LEU A 310 -1.88 -7.23 -13.49
C LEU A 310 -1.43 -6.72 -12.12
N MET A 311 -0.17 -6.34 -11.99
CA MET A 311 0.45 -5.85 -10.76
C MET A 311 1.10 -4.48 -11.03
N PRO A 312 0.30 -3.40 -11.19
CA PRO A 312 0.85 -2.08 -11.43
C PRO A 312 1.65 -1.56 -10.24
N ASN A 313 2.65 -0.73 -10.50
CA ASN A 313 3.62 -0.24 -9.51
C ASN A 313 3.09 0.91 -8.62
N GLY A 314 2.00 0.68 -7.89
CA GLY A 314 1.36 1.69 -7.04
C GLY A 314 0.53 2.75 -7.81
N PHE A 315 0.46 2.64 -9.14
CA PHE A 315 -0.31 3.53 -10.02
C PHE A 315 -1.68 2.94 -10.33
N THR A 316 -2.62 3.10 -9.42
CA THR A 316 -3.94 2.48 -9.56
C THR A 316 -5.06 3.49 -9.39
N ALA A 317 -4.95 4.62 -10.09
CA ALA A 317 -6.11 5.48 -10.34
C ALA A 317 -7.21 4.74 -11.16
N LEU A 318 -6.85 3.62 -11.80
CA LEU A 318 -7.70 2.82 -12.67
C LEU A 318 -8.18 1.49 -12.05
N VAL A 319 -7.70 1.13 -10.85
CA VAL A 319 -8.21 -0.06 -10.15
C VAL A 319 -9.21 0.42 -9.11
N PRO A 320 -10.45 -0.10 -9.09
CA PRO A 320 -11.47 0.33 -8.17
C PRO A 320 -11.18 -0.21 -6.76
N LYS A 321 -10.14 0.32 -6.11
CA LYS A 321 -9.80 0.00 -4.71
C LYS A 321 -10.98 0.09 -3.75
N PRO A 322 -11.92 1.06 -3.89
CA PRO A 322 -13.07 1.16 -2.99
C PRO A 322 -14.03 -0.04 -3.04
N ASP A 323 -13.91 -0.92 -4.03
CA ASP A 323 -14.84 -2.03 -4.24
C ASP A 323 -14.44 -3.29 -3.46
N ILE A 324 -13.19 -3.36 -2.97
CA ILE A 324 -12.74 -4.44 -2.10
C ILE A 324 -13.38 -4.27 -0.72
N PRO A 325 -14.12 -5.28 -0.21
CA PRO A 325 -14.64 -5.24 1.14
C PRO A 325 -13.51 -4.94 2.13
N THR A 326 -13.67 -3.87 2.89
CA THR A 326 -12.71 -3.48 3.92
C THR A 326 -13.44 -3.34 5.24
N TYR A 327 -12.91 -3.99 6.26
CA TYR A 327 -13.49 -4.10 7.58
C TYR A 327 -12.58 -3.44 8.61
N LEU A 328 -13.13 -2.51 9.40
CA LEU A 328 -12.44 -1.97 10.57
C LEU A 328 -12.80 -2.85 11.78
N VAL A 329 -11.80 -3.52 12.36
CA VAL A 329 -11.99 -4.49 13.46
C VAL A 329 -11.49 -3.87 14.76
N GLY A 330 -12.40 -3.61 15.69
CA GLY A 330 -12.08 -3.06 17.01
C GLY A 330 -13.34 -2.80 17.84
N THR A 331 -13.14 -2.34 19.08
CA THR A 331 -14.22 -1.88 19.96
C THR A 331 -14.80 -0.54 19.48
N ASP A 332 -16.01 -0.20 19.92
CA ASP A 332 -16.64 1.08 19.55
C ASP A 332 -15.80 2.30 19.99
N ALA A 333 -15.08 2.18 21.12
CA ALA A 333 -14.19 3.22 21.61
C ALA A 333 -12.98 3.44 20.70
N GLU A 334 -12.38 2.34 20.21
CA GLU A 334 -11.25 2.37 19.29
C GLU A 334 -11.68 2.89 17.92
N LEU A 335 -12.83 2.43 17.40
CA LEU A 335 -13.40 2.92 16.15
C LEU A 335 -13.69 4.43 16.24
N LYS A 336 -14.29 4.89 17.34
CA LYS A 336 -14.52 6.31 17.58
C LYS A 336 -13.21 7.10 17.64
N GLN A 337 -12.17 6.55 18.26
CA GLN A 337 -10.84 7.17 18.29
C GLN A 337 -10.23 7.24 16.89
N LEU A 338 -10.28 6.16 16.11
CA LEU A 338 -9.80 6.14 14.73
C LEU A 338 -10.55 7.18 13.88
N HIS A 339 -11.88 7.26 13.98
CA HIS A 339 -12.68 8.25 13.25
C HIS A 339 -12.41 9.70 13.69
N ALA A 340 -11.96 9.92 14.93
CA ALA A 340 -11.53 11.25 15.36
C ALA A 340 -10.24 11.68 14.62
N TRP A 341 -9.31 10.75 14.39
CA TRP A 341 -8.05 11.03 13.66
C TRP A 341 -8.17 10.92 12.15
N VAL A 342 -9.04 10.04 11.66
CA VAL A 342 -9.28 9.75 10.24
C VAL A 342 -10.79 9.75 10.01
N PRO A 343 -11.41 10.93 9.82
CA PRO A 343 -12.86 11.04 9.71
C PRO A 343 -13.47 10.33 8.50
N ALA A 344 -12.65 10.03 7.50
CA ALA A 344 -13.01 9.35 6.26
C ALA A 344 -12.01 8.22 5.96
N PRO A 345 -12.04 7.10 6.71
CA PRO A 345 -11.03 6.04 6.57
C PRO A 345 -10.93 5.50 5.15
N ASN A 346 -12.06 5.25 4.49
CA ASN A 346 -12.07 4.73 3.12
C ASN A 346 -11.35 5.64 2.13
N GLU A 347 -11.66 6.93 2.16
CA GLU A 347 -10.99 7.93 1.31
C GLU A 347 -9.51 8.07 1.69
N ALA A 348 -9.20 7.98 2.99
CA ALA A 348 -7.84 8.07 3.50
C ALA A 348 -6.98 6.94 2.98
N TYR A 349 -7.41 5.67 3.09
CA TYR A 349 -6.58 4.56 2.64
C TYR A 349 -6.65 4.30 1.14
N THR A 350 -7.68 4.72 0.41
CA THR A 350 -7.74 4.53 -1.06
C THR A 350 -7.09 5.66 -1.86
N THR A 351 -7.18 6.89 -1.39
CA THR A 351 -6.77 8.10 -2.14
C THR A 351 -5.85 9.05 -1.36
N LEU A 352 -5.49 8.72 -0.12
CA LEU A 352 -4.78 9.61 0.80
C LEU A 352 -5.47 10.97 0.93
N PHE A 353 -6.79 10.92 1.11
CA PHE A 353 -7.62 12.09 1.33
C PHE A 353 -7.26 12.75 2.66
N TRP A 354 -6.86 14.02 2.60
CA TRP A 354 -6.59 14.86 3.76
C TRP A 354 -7.52 16.06 3.80
N PRO A 355 -8.46 16.12 4.75
CA PRO A 355 -9.43 17.20 4.82
C PRO A 355 -8.90 18.45 5.56
N TYR A 356 -7.65 18.44 6.03
CA TYR A 356 -7.06 19.52 6.84
C TYR A 356 -6.52 20.68 6.01
N GLN A 357 -6.48 21.87 6.60
CA GLN A 357 -5.95 23.05 5.94
C GLN A 357 -4.43 23.10 6.02
N THR A 358 -3.77 23.12 4.87
CA THR A 358 -2.30 23.15 4.77
C THR A 358 -1.79 24.33 3.94
N SER A 359 -2.70 25.19 3.47
CA SER A 359 -2.41 26.32 2.57
C SER A 359 -1.35 27.29 3.13
N ALA A 360 -1.38 27.59 4.43
CA ALA A 360 -0.38 28.47 5.05
C ALA A 360 1.03 27.84 5.06
N ILE A 361 1.12 26.54 5.37
CA ILE A 361 2.40 25.79 5.33
C ILE A 361 2.90 25.70 3.89
N ASP A 362 2.00 25.41 2.94
CA ASP A 362 2.34 25.33 1.52
C ASP A 362 2.81 26.68 0.97
N ALA A 363 2.18 27.78 1.36
CA ALA A 363 2.58 29.13 0.97
C ALA A 363 3.98 29.46 1.51
N TYR A 364 4.26 29.09 2.76
CA TYR A 364 5.59 29.23 3.35
C TYR A 364 6.66 28.43 2.58
N VAL A 365 6.38 27.15 2.28
CA VAL A 365 7.29 26.31 1.47
C VAL A 365 7.52 26.92 0.09
N ALA A 366 6.46 27.42 -0.57
CA ALA A 366 6.57 28.05 -1.88
C ALA A 366 7.41 29.34 -1.84
N GLN A 367 7.25 30.16 -0.79
CA GLN A 367 8.06 31.34 -0.55
C GLN A 367 9.54 30.96 -0.40
N LYS A 368 9.87 29.99 0.47
CA LYS A 368 11.26 29.53 0.66
C LYS A 368 11.89 28.94 -0.60
N GLN A 369 11.11 28.24 -1.43
CA GLN A 369 11.57 27.77 -2.73
C GLN A 369 11.83 28.90 -3.73
N ALA A 370 11.10 30.01 -3.65
CA ALA A 370 11.33 31.18 -4.48
C ALA A 370 12.59 31.93 -4.04
N GLU A 371 12.79 32.11 -2.73
CA GLU A 371 13.99 32.70 -2.13
C GLU A 371 15.26 31.92 -2.57
N GLU A 372 15.31 30.59 -2.39
CA GLU A 372 16.47 29.79 -2.82
C GLU A 372 16.71 29.84 -4.34
N ARG A 373 15.65 29.92 -5.16
CA ARG A 373 15.81 30.03 -6.61
C ARG A 373 16.41 31.38 -7.00
N ALA A 374 15.96 32.46 -6.36
CA ALA A 374 16.49 33.80 -6.58
C ALA A 374 17.96 33.88 -6.16
N GLU A 375 18.33 33.33 -5.00
CA GLU A 375 19.72 33.26 -4.53
C GLU A 375 20.61 32.48 -5.49
N ARG A 376 20.18 31.29 -5.95
CA ARG A 376 20.95 30.49 -6.92
C ARG A 376 21.09 31.19 -8.28
N ALA A 377 20.05 31.89 -8.73
CA ALA A 377 20.09 32.66 -9.96
C ALA A 377 21.08 33.84 -9.84
N ALA A 378 21.06 34.55 -8.70
CA ALA A 378 22.00 35.64 -8.41
C ALA A 378 23.45 35.13 -8.34
N ALA A 379 23.70 34.02 -7.64
CA ALA A 379 25.02 33.41 -7.55
C ALA A 379 25.56 32.97 -8.92
N LYS A 380 24.70 32.36 -9.75
CA LYS A 380 25.05 31.98 -11.13
C LYS A 380 25.36 33.20 -12.00
N ALA A 381 24.59 34.29 -11.86
CA ALA A 381 24.83 35.52 -12.58
C ALA A 381 26.16 36.18 -12.16
N ALA A 382 26.44 36.23 -10.85
CA ALA A 382 27.71 36.74 -10.33
C ALA A 382 28.91 35.92 -10.82
N ALA A 383 28.84 34.59 -10.78
CA ALA A 383 29.90 33.72 -11.30
C ALA A 383 30.13 33.92 -12.81
N ALA A 384 29.07 34.11 -13.59
CA ALA A 384 29.18 34.39 -15.03
C ALA A 384 29.80 35.77 -15.32
N GLN A 385 29.53 36.78 -14.49
CA GLN A 385 30.17 38.09 -14.60
C GLN A 385 31.65 38.04 -14.25
N GLN A 386 32.01 37.33 -13.18
CA GLN A 386 33.41 37.13 -12.79
C GLN A 386 34.20 36.42 -13.89
N ALA A 387 33.67 35.33 -14.46
CA ALA A 387 34.33 34.60 -15.55
C ALA A 387 34.51 35.47 -16.82
N ARG A 388 33.59 36.40 -17.09
CA ARG A 388 33.74 37.38 -18.20
C ARG A 388 34.85 38.39 -17.92
N HIS A 389 34.99 38.83 -16.68
CA HIS A 389 36.03 39.77 -16.28
C HIS A 389 37.42 39.12 -16.35
N GLU A 390 37.55 37.88 -15.86
CA GLU A 390 38.79 37.09 -15.94
C GLU A 390 39.18 36.83 -17.41
N GLY A 391 38.23 36.42 -18.25
CA GLY A 391 38.49 36.21 -19.68
C GLY A 391 38.83 37.48 -20.47
N GLN A 392 38.42 38.67 -20.00
CA GLN A 392 38.86 39.94 -20.57
C GLN A 392 40.28 40.30 -20.15
N GLN A 393 40.69 39.99 -18.93
CA GLN A 393 42.06 40.24 -18.48
C GLN A 393 43.09 39.40 -19.24
N ASP A 394 42.76 38.13 -19.53
CA ASP A 394 43.64 37.23 -20.30
C ASP A 394 43.78 37.61 -21.79
N LEU A 395 42.87 38.42 -22.34
CA LEU A 395 42.96 38.89 -23.73
C LEU A 395 43.88 40.11 -23.90
N PHE A 396 44.23 40.79 -22.80
CA PHE A 396 45.02 42.03 -22.82
C PHE A 396 46.32 41.95 -22.01
N GLY A 397 46.63 40.79 -21.40
CA GLY A 397 47.93 40.46 -20.81
C GLY A 397 48.73 39.54 -21.71
#